data_AF-A0A8C1MJ38-F1
#
_entry.id   AF-A0A8C1MJ38-F1
#
_cell.length_a   1.000
_cell.length_b   1.000
_cell.length_c   1.000
_cell.angle_alpha   90.00
_cell.angle_beta   90.00
_cell.angle_gamma   90.00
#
_symmetry.space_group_name_H-M   'P 1'
#
loop_
_entity.id
_entity.type
_entity.pdbx_description
1 polymer ?
#
loop_
_entity_poly.entity_id
_entity_poly.type
_entity_poly.pdbx_seq_one_letter_code
_entity_poly.pdbx_strand_id
1 'polypeptide(L)' 'LLFSLQRQDSSPEAVYSLHALCESSNRSYVAAIFFCLLVLRKQQILNLHQSAPYSDIIATPGHII' A
#
# COMPACT_ATOMS: atom_id res chain seq x y z
N LEU A 1 5.12 -8.88 -1.22
CA LEU A 1 4.41 -7.57 -1.22
C LEU A 1 5.24 -6.51 -0.51
N LEU A 2 5.47 -6.57 0.81
CA LEU A 2 6.35 -5.59 1.50
C LEU A 2 7.73 -5.43 0.83
N PHE A 3 8.45 -6.53 0.62
CA PHE A 3 9.73 -6.53 -0.08
C PHE A 3 9.64 -6.06 -1.54
N SER A 4 8.46 -6.20 -2.15
CA SER A 4 8.21 -5.71 -3.50
C SER A 4 8.04 -4.20 -3.52
N LEU A 5 7.34 -3.64 -2.52
CA LEU A 5 7.19 -2.19 -2.32
C LEU A 5 8.53 -1.57 -1.93
N GLN A 6 9.25 -2.12 -0.94
CA GLN A 6 10.58 -1.62 -0.56
C GLN A 6 11.60 -1.60 -1.71
N ARG A 7 11.51 -2.56 -2.65
CA ARG A 7 12.36 -2.55 -3.85
C ARG A 7 11.98 -1.47 -4.85
N GLN A 8 10.73 -1.02 -4.84
CA GLN A 8 10.23 0.00 -5.75
C GLN A 8 10.66 1.39 -5.29
N ASP A 9 10.69 1.64 -3.98
CA ASP A 9 11.42 2.75 -3.38
C ASP A 9 11.76 2.46 -1.90
N SER A 10 13.04 2.52 -1.55
CA SER A 10 13.52 2.32 -0.17
C SER A 10 13.55 3.60 0.64
N SER A 11 13.12 4.73 0.06
CA SER A 11 13.07 6.01 0.75
C SER A 11 11.99 6.01 1.86
N PRO A 12 12.23 6.67 3.00
CA PRO A 12 11.22 6.86 4.04
C PRO A 12 10.05 7.75 3.59
N GLU A 13 10.17 8.41 2.43
CA GLU A 13 9.13 9.22 1.79
C GLU A 13 8.36 8.46 0.70
N ALA A 14 8.65 7.16 0.50
CA ALA A 14 8.02 6.39 -0.56
C ALA A 14 6.49 6.37 -0.40
N VAL A 15 5.78 6.84 -1.43
CA VAL A 15 4.32 6.90 -1.45
C VAL A 15 3.79 5.96 -2.53
N TYR A 16 2.91 5.04 -2.13
CA TYR A 16 2.34 4.04 -3.03
C TYR A 16 0.84 4.24 -3.19
N SER A 17 0.40 4.50 -4.41
CA SER A 17 -1.02 4.52 -4.78
C SER A 17 -1.52 3.11 -5.04
N LEU A 18 -2.61 2.70 -4.39
CA LEU A 18 -3.24 1.41 -4.63
C LEU A 18 -3.76 1.32 -6.06
N HIS A 19 -4.35 2.41 -6.57
CA HIS A 19 -4.80 2.49 -7.96
C HIS A 19 -3.64 2.25 -8.93
N ALA A 20 -2.50 2.92 -8.75
CA ALA A 20 -1.32 2.75 -9.61
C ALA A 20 -0.71 1.35 -9.50
N LEU A 21 -0.68 0.75 -8.31
CA LEU A 21 -0.20 -0.63 -8.11
C LEU A 21 -1.08 -1.67 -8.82
N CYS A 22 -2.34 -1.33 -9.09
CA CYS A 22 -3.37 -2.26 -9.53
C CYS A 22 -3.94 -1.96 -10.93
N GLU A 23 -3.43 -0.93 -11.63
CA GLU A 23 -4.02 -0.38 -12.85
C GLU A 23 -4.25 -1.42 -13.97
N SER A 24 -3.35 -2.41 -14.10
CA SER A 24 -3.45 -3.50 -15.08
C SER A 24 -3.79 -4.86 -14.48
N SER A 25 -4.30 -4.90 -13.23
CA SER A 25 -4.49 -6.13 -12.47
C SER A 25 -5.94 -6.64 -12.48
N ASN A 26 -6.11 -7.95 -12.30
CA ASN A 26 -7.43 -8.55 -12.16
C ASN A 26 -8.03 -8.31 -10.76
N ARG A 27 -9.36 -8.35 -10.63
CA ARG A 27 -10.07 -8.02 -9.38
C ARG A 27 -9.61 -8.86 -8.19
N SER A 28 -9.31 -10.14 -8.41
CA SER A 28 -8.83 -11.07 -7.39
C SER A 28 -7.44 -10.67 -6.86
N TYR A 29 -6.55 -10.25 -7.75
CA TYR A 29 -5.24 -9.72 -7.38
C TYR A 29 -5.37 -8.41 -6.60
N VAL A 30 -6.19 -7.47 -7.07
CA VAL A 30 -6.43 -6.20 -6.36
C VAL A 30 -6.97 -6.44 -4.95
N ALA A 31 -7.93 -7.36 -4.79
CA ALA A 31 -8.47 -7.72 -3.49
C ALA A 31 -7.41 -8.34 -2.56
N ALA A 32 -6.54 -9.21 -3.10
CA ALA A 32 -5.44 -9.80 -2.35
C ALA A 32 -4.42 -8.74 -1.91
N ILE A 33 -4.04 -7.82 -2.80
CA ILE A 33 -3.14 -6.70 -2.48
C ILE A 33 -3.74 -5.80 -1.41
N PHE A 34 -5.01 -5.42 -1.55
CA PHE A 34 -5.71 -4.61 -0.56
C PHE A 34 -5.75 -5.30 0.81
N PHE A 35 -6.08 -6.59 0.85
CA PHE A 35 -6.06 -7.38 2.08
C PHE A 35 -4.66 -7.41 2.70
N CYS A 36 -3.62 -7.64 1.91
CA CYS A 36 -2.25 -7.60 2.41
C CYS A 36 -1.88 -6.22 2.96
N LEU A 37 -2.26 -5.12 2.30
CA LEU A 37 -2.02 -3.76 2.81
C LEU A 37 -2.70 -3.54 4.18
N LEU A 38 -3.93 -4.06 4.38
CA LEU A 38 -4.61 -4.01 5.67
C LEU A 38 -3.86 -4.80 6.76
N VAL A 39 -3.32 -5.98 6.42
CA VAL A 39 -2.50 -6.77 7.35
C VAL A 39 -1.23 -6.01 7.75
N LEU A 40 -0.56 -5.38 6.78
CA LEU A 40 0.67 -4.61 7.00
C LEU A 40 0.42 -3.36 7.84
N ARG A 41 -0.72 -2.69 7.63
CA ARG A 41 -1.19 -1.60 8.50
C ARG A 41 -1.44 -2.07 9.92
N LYS A 42 -2.11 -3.22 10.09
CA LYS A 42 -2.34 -3.81 11.42
C LYS A 42 -1.03 -4.08 12.15
N GLN A 43 0.03 -4.45 11.42
CA GLN A 43 1.38 -4.66 11.94
C GLN A 43 2.18 -3.37 12.14
N GLN A 44 1.61 -2.19 11.87
CA GLN A 44 2.26 -0.88 11.95
C GLN A 44 3.46 -0.70 11.00
N ILE A 45 3.56 -1.55 9.96
CA ILE A 45 4.65 -1.49 8.97
C ILE A 45 4.31 -0.50 7.84
N LEU A 46 3.02 -0.27 7.59
CA LEU A 46 2.51 0.69 6.61
C LEU A 46 1.43 1.57 7.23
N ASN A 47 1.43 2.84 6.89
CA ASN A 47 0.30 3.72 7.08
C ASN A 47 -0.54 3.75 5.82
N LEU A 48 -1.87 3.69 5.97
CA LEU A 48 -2.82 3.84 4.87
C LEU A 48 -3.63 5.11 5.09
N HIS A 49 -3.66 5.96 4.07
CA HIS A 49 -4.39 7.21 4.06
C HIS A 49 -5.37 7.23 2.88
N GLN A 50 -6.60 7.62 3.15
CA GLN A 50 -7.64 7.82 2.14
C GLN A 50 -8.27 9.19 2.39
N SER A 51 -8.20 10.08 1.41
CA SER A 51 -8.62 11.48 1.56
C SER A 51 -10.13 11.66 1.51
N ALA A 52 -10.86 10.81 0.79
CA ALA A 52 -12.31 10.83 0.69
C ALA A 52 -12.86 9.39 0.50
N PRO A 53 -14.15 9.13 0.78
CA PRO A 53 -14.75 7.82 0.53
C PRO A 53 -14.54 7.37 -0.92
N TYR A 54 -14.05 6.14 -1.11
CA TYR A 54 -13.73 5.55 -2.42
C TYR A 54 -12.66 6.29 -3.23
N SER A 55 -11.96 7.26 -2.62
CA SER A 55 -10.77 7.83 -3.24
C SER A 55 -9.64 6.79 -3.24
N ASP A 56 -8.60 7.09 -4.00
CA ASP A 56 -7.39 6.29 -3.99
C ASP A 56 -6.83 6.14 -2.57
N ILE A 57 -6.21 4.97 -2.33
CA ILE A 57 -5.62 4.61 -1.05
C ILE A 57 -4.12 4.77 -1.19
N ILE A 58 -3.58 5.65 -0.39
CA ILE A 58 -2.17 5.97 -0.35
C ILE A 58 -1.52 5.19 0.79
N ALA A 59 -0.52 4.37 0.47
CA ALA A 59 0.28 3.65 1.44
C ALA A 59 1.65 4.32 1.60
N THR A 60 2.03 4.59 2.84
CA THR A 60 3.37 5.11 3.19
C THR A 60 4.04 4.16 4.19
N PRO A 61 5.37 3.98 4.14
CA PRO A 61 6.11 3.27 5.17
C PRO A 61 5.75 3.78 6.56
N GLY A 62 5.39 2.86 7.46
CA GLY A 62 5.29 3.16 8.87
C GLY A 62 6.68 3.44 9.43
N HIS A 63 6.79 4.43 10.33
CA HIS A 63 8.04 4.66 11.05
C HIS A 63 8.34 3.41 11.88
N ILE A 64 9.37 2.65 11.48
CA ILE A 64 9.90 1.58 12.32
C ILE A 64 10.77 2.28 13.35
N ILE A 65 10.23 2.45 14.57
CA ILE A 65 11.00 2.87 15.74
C ILE A 65 11.78 1.66 16.24
#